data_AF-A0A9D8EGC2-F1
#
_entry.id   AF-A0A9D8EGC2-F1
#
_cell.length_a   1.000
_cell.length_b   1.000
_cell.length_c   1.000
_cell.angle_alpha   90.00
_cell.angle_beta   90.00
_cell.angle_gamma   90.00
#
_symmetry.space_group_name_H-M   'P 1'
#
loop_
_entity.id
_entity.type
_entity.pdbx_description
1 polymer ?
#
loop_
_entity_poly.entity_id
_entity_poly.type
_entity_poly.pdbx_seq_one_letter_code
_entity_poly.pdbx_strand_id
1 'polypeptide(L)'
;MVRQLSNRNTITIPSEILKHIDAQTGDLFEITDDGYRIILIPKIVEDKFTKEEWEKLEILASDKGKQYSSTTDVKNHLKGL
;
A
#
# COMPACT_ATOMS: atom_id res chain seq x y z
N MET A 1 27.56 -8.30 -6.26
CA MET A 1 27.38 -8.55 -4.82
C MET A 1 26.50 -9.79 -4.67
N VAL A 2 26.82 -10.73 -3.79
CA VAL A 2 26.04 -11.96 -3.60
C VAL A 2 25.26 -11.86 -2.29
N ARG A 3 23.99 -12.27 -2.29
CA ARG A 3 23.14 -12.34 -1.10
C ARG A 3 22.55 -13.74 -0.99
N GLN A 4 22.45 -14.24 0.24
CA GLN A 4 21.82 -15.53 0.53
C GLN A 4 20.30 -15.34 0.61
N LEU A 5 19.56 -16.32 0.10
CA LEU A 5 18.11 -16.40 0.29
C LEU A 5 17.82 -16.71 1.77
N SER A 6 16.99 -15.88 2.41
CA SER A 6 16.60 -16.10 3.80
C SER A 6 15.64 -17.27 3.94
N ASN A 7 15.44 -17.72 5.19
CA ASN A 7 14.53 -18.82 5.55
C ASN A 7 13.06 -18.54 5.18
N ARG A 8 12.71 -17.32 4.77
CA ARG A 8 11.37 -16.91 4.33
C ARG A 8 11.31 -16.64 2.83
N ASN A 9 12.24 -17.18 2.05
CA ASN A 9 12.36 -16.93 0.61
C ASN A 9 12.50 -15.43 0.29
N THR A 10 13.13 -14.66 1.18
CA THR A 10 13.37 -13.24 0.96
C THR A 10 14.84 -12.98 0.65
N ILE A 11 15.08 -12.04 -0.26
CA ILE A 11 16.40 -11.51 -0.55
C ILE A 11 16.38 -10.00 -0.29
N THR A 12 17.37 -9.52 0.45
CA THR A 12 17.49 -8.08 0.72
C THR A 12 18.20 -7.39 -0.42
N ILE A 13 17.53 -6.43 -1.04
CA ILE A 13 18.12 -5.56 -2.06
C ILE A 13 19.10 -4.60 -1.34
N PRO A 14 20.37 -4.52 -1.77
CA PRO A 14 21.34 -3.58 -1.22
C PRO A 14 20.87 -2.13 -1.34
N SER A 15 21.21 -1.30 -0.35
CA SER A 15 20.80 0.10 -0.30
C SER A 15 21.37 0.93 -1.44
N GLU A 16 22.54 0.55 -1.98
CA GLU A 16 23.14 1.20 -3.14
C GLU A 16 22.27 1.04 -4.39
N ILE A 17 21.67 -0.15 -4.58
CA ILE A 17 20.77 -0.41 -5.72
C ILE A 17 19.47 0.38 -5.53
N LEU A 18 18.89 0.37 -4.32
CA LEU A 18 17.67 1.14 -4.02
C LEU A 18 17.86 2.63 -4.30
N LYS A 19 19.00 3.22 -3.90
CA LYS A 19 19.35 4.61 -4.20
C LYS A 19 19.50 4.89 -5.70
N HIS A 20 20.06 3.94 -6.45
CA HIS A 20 20.24 4.08 -7.90
C HIS A 20 18.92 4.17 -8.66
N ILE A 21 17.88 3.50 -8.15
CA ILE A 21 16.55 3.49 -8.77
C ILE A 21 15.55 4.40 -8.05
N ASP A 22 16.03 5.20 -7.09
CA ASP A 22 15.23 6.08 -6.21
C ASP A 22 14.06 5.36 -5.52
N ALA A 23 14.24 4.08 -5.17
CA ALA A 23 13.22 3.30 -4.49
C ALA A 23 13.19 3.60 -2.99
N GLN A 24 11.99 3.78 -2.45
CA GLN A 24 11.72 4.09 -1.06
C GLN A 24 10.96 2.97 -0.35
N THR A 25 10.98 2.99 0.98
CA THR A 25 10.21 2.05 1.79
C THR A 25 8.72 2.24 1.52
N GLY A 26 8.06 1.17 1.08
CA GLY A 26 6.62 1.19 0.74
C GLY A 26 6.36 1.15 -0.76
N ASP A 27 7.36 1.39 -1.60
CA ASP A 27 7.23 1.25 -3.05
C ASP A 27 6.89 -0.19 -3.43
N LEU A 28 6.02 -0.31 -4.44
CA LEU A 28 5.57 -1.59 -4.94
C LEU A 28 6.39 -2.00 -6.16
N PHE A 29 6.70 -3.29 -6.22
CA PHE A 29 7.40 -3.90 -7.33
C PHE A 29 6.55 -5.04 -7.90
N GLU A 30 6.37 -5.02 -9.21
CA GLU A 30 5.95 -6.20 -9.95
C GLU A 30 7.13 -7.16 -10.07
N ILE A 31 6.89 -8.44 -9.75
CA ILE A 31 7.91 -9.48 -9.77
C ILE A 31 7.58 -10.44 -10.92
N THR A 32 8.51 -10.59 -11.85
CA THR A 32 8.42 -11.54 -12.97
C THR A 32 9.75 -12.26 -13.16
N ASP A 33 9.78 -13.28 -14.00
CA ASP A 33 11.01 -13.97 -14.40
C ASP A 33 11.08 -14.23 -15.90
N ASP A 34 12.28 -14.51 -16.40
CA ASP A 34 12.55 -14.96 -17.77
C ASP A 34 13.03 -16.43 -17.82
N GLY A 35 12.81 -17.20 -16.75
CA GLY A 35 13.33 -18.55 -16.54
C GLY A 35 14.77 -18.62 -16.03
N TYR A 36 15.53 -17.52 -16.06
CA TYR A 36 16.91 -17.46 -15.55
C TYR A 36 17.11 -16.35 -14.50
N ARG A 37 16.35 -15.25 -14.61
CA ARG A 37 16.49 -14.05 -13.79
C ARG A 37 15.16 -13.66 -13.18
N ILE A 38 15.22 -13.17 -11.95
CA ILE A 38 14.12 -12.44 -11.33
C ILE A 38 14.23 -10.99 -11.77
N ILE A 39 13.14 -10.44 -12.28
CA ILE A 39 13.01 -9.06 -12.74
C ILE A 39 12.03 -8.36 -11.80
N LEU A 40 12.47 -7.23 -11.24
CA LEU A 40 11.69 -6.37 -10.36
C LEU A 40 11.40 -5.06 -11.09
N ILE A 41 10.12 -4.72 -11.26
CA ILE A 41 9.69 -3.53 -12.00
C ILE A 41 8.92 -2.62 -11.03
N PRO A 42 9.39 -1.39 -10.75
CA PRO A 42 8.64 -0.44 -9.93
C PRO A 42 7.25 -0.21 -10.52
N LYS A 43 6.22 -0.28 -9.67
CA LYS A 43 4.82 -0.11 -10.08
C LYS A 43 4.13 0.90 -9.18
N ILE A 44 3.53 1.90 -9.81
CA ILE A 44 2.62 2.81 -9.12
C ILE A 44 1.24 2.15 -9.18
N VAL A 45 0.73 1.75 -8.02
CA VAL A 45 -0.69 1.43 -7.88
C VAL A 45 -1.38 2.75 -7.64
N GLU A 46 -2.08 3.25 -8.65
CA GLU A 46 -3.03 4.32 -8.43
C GLU A 46 -4.16 3.74 -7.58
N ASP A 47 -4.22 4.12 -6.30
CA ASP A 47 -5.42 3.96 -5.49
C ASP A 47 -6.50 4.84 -6.12
N LYS A 48 -7.18 4.30 -7.13
CA LYS A 48 -8.37 4.92 -7.72
C LYS A 48 -9.51 4.71 -6.75
N PHE A 49 -9.49 5.44 -5.63
CA PHE A 49 -10.74 5.82 -5.01
C PHE A 49 -11.54 6.56 -6.08
N THR A 50 -12.73 6.06 -6.34
CA THR A 50 -13.69 6.77 -7.17
C THR A 50 -13.94 8.14 -6.56
N LYS A 51 -14.39 9.10 -7.39
CA LYS A 51 -14.74 10.44 -6.90
C LYS A 51 -15.76 10.38 -5.74
N GLU A 52 -16.67 9.40 -5.80
CA GLU A 52 -17.67 9.12 -4.77
C GLU A 52 -17.02 8.66 -3.45
N GLU A 53 -16.00 7.82 -3.49
CA GLU A 53 -15.27 7.38 -2.30
C GLU A 53 -14.44 8.52 -1.69
N TRP A 54 -13.88 9.40 -2.52
CA TRP A 54 -13.21 10.62 -2.04
C TRP A 54 -14.17 11.57 -1.35
N GLU A 55 -15.35 11.81 -1.91
CA GLU A 55 -16.38 12.65 -1.28
C GLU A 55 -16.82 12.09 0.08
N LYS A 56 -16.96 10.75 0.19
CA LYS A 56 -17.26 10.08 1.48
C LYS A 56 -16.15 10.27 2.51
N LEU A 57 -14.88 10.19 2.09
CA LEU A 57 -13.72 10.40 2.95
C LEU A 57 -13.61 11.85 3.42
N GLU A 58 -13.91 12.83 2.57
CA GLU A 58 -13.93 14.25 2.95
C GLU A 58 -15.02 14.55 3.98
N ILE A 59 -16.22 13.96 3.84
CA ILE A 59 -17.30 14.08 4.82
C ILE A 59 -16.85 13.50 6.17
N LEU A 60 -16.24 12.32 6.16
CA LEU A 60 -15.72 11.67 7.36
C LEU A 60 -14.58 12.44 8.03
N ALA A 61 -13.69 13.05 7.26
CA ALA A 61 -12.57 13.85 7.77
C ALA A 61 -13.02 15.20 8.34
N SER A 62 -14.10 15.77 7.80
CA SER A 62 -14.66 17.07 8.23
C SER A 62 -15.50 16.95 9.51
N ASP A 63 -16.01 15.76 9.81
CA ASP A 63 -16.80 15.52 11.01
C ASP A 63 -15.87 15.45 12.24
N LYS A 64 -16.06 16.37 13.20
CA LYS A 64 -15.35 16.29 14.50
C LYS A 64 -15.67 14.94 15.14
N GLY A 65 -14.63 14.23 15.59
CA GLY A 65 -14.74 12.87 16.13
C GLY A 65 -15.94 12.69 17.05
N LYS A 66 -16.97 11.99 16.54
CA LYS A 66 -18.17 11.63 17.31
C LYS A 66 -17.87 10.38 18.12
N GLN A 67 -18.02 10.49 19.43
CA GLN A 67 -18.00 9.31 20.30
C GLN A 67 -19.40 8.67 20.25
N TYR A 68 -19.48 7.49 19.65
CA TYR A 68 -20.71 6.71 19.60
C TYR A 68 -20.82 5.83 20.84
N SER A 69 -22.02 5.73 21.40
CA SER A 69 -22.32 4.93 22.59
C SER A 69 -22.36 3.42 22.33
N SER A 70 -22.57 3.00 21.07
CA SER A 70 -22.62 1.58 20.72
C SER A 70 -22.06 1.29 19.32
N THR A 71 -21.55 0.08 19.14
CA THR A 71 -21.05 -0.42 17.84
C THR A 71 -22.15 -0.45 16.77
N THR A 72 -23.41 -0.61 17.17
CA THR A 72 -24.57 -0.61 16.25
C THR A 72 -24.82 0.78 15.68
N ASP A 73 -24.69 1.82 16.50
CA ASP A 73 -24.89 3.22 16.08
C ASP A 73 -23.80 3.66 15.09
N VAL A 74 -22.55 3.26 15.35
CA VAL A 74 -21.43 3.48 14.40
C VAL A 74 -21.73 2.84 13.05
N LYS A 75 -22.16 1.57 13.05
CA LYS A 75 -22.45 0.84 11.80
C LYS A 75 -23.60 1.47 11.02
N ASN A 76 -24.64 1.94 11.70
CA ASN A 76 -25.76 2.59 11.05
C ASN A 76 -25.37 3.96 10.48
N HIS A 77 -24.54 4.72 11.19
CA HIS A 77 -24.02 5.99 10.70
C HIS A 77 -23.13 5.81 9.46
N LEU A 78 -22.19 4.85 9.50
CA LEU A 78 -21.32 4.54 8.36
C LEU A 78 -22.07 4.00 7.15
N LYS A 79 -23.20 3.31 7.34
CA LYS A 79 -24.07 2.86 6.24
C LYS A 79 -24.85 4.01 5.58
N GLY A 80 -25.05 5.12 6.29
CA GLY A 80 -25.76 6.30 5.78
C GLY A 80 -24.88 7.28 5.01
N LEU A 81 -23.56 7.00 4.94
CA LEU A 81 -22.55 7.75 4.20
C LEU A 81 -22.22 7.05 2.88
#